data_AF-A0A7C1DAM1-F1
#
_entry.id   AF-A0A7C1DAM1-F1
#
_cell.length_a   1.000
_cell.length_b   1.000
_cell.length_c   1.000
_cell.angle_alpha   90.00
_cell.angle_beta   90.00
_cell.angle_gamma   90.00
#
_symmetry.space_group_name_H-M   'P 1'
#
loop_
_entity.id
_entity.type
_entity.pdbx_description
1 polymer ?
#
loop_
_entity_poly.entity_id
_entity_poly.type
_entity_poly.pdbx_seq_one_letter_code
_entity_poly.pdbx_strand_id
1 'polypeptide(L)'
;MKKLIILTTILCMVFFEMFAHGQHEKGTLTLQTEGSAPIKRGDVAAAREAAIKNALKEAILQATSKLLETPAQDENFQLIKSVILDEPDKYIFYYTIAHESRQQQNFIVRANVVVALLALKNDLRKMGFLHNQQFEENEIKIFLIVKGLRSYSEYSQMKKFLQKSKDLVKNIYPGRFQWQEASFEIELSGNAQYLADELEQNVGCVLEIRQPEYDKVEMICWK
;
A
#
# COMPACT_ATOMS: atom_id res chain seq x y z
N MET A 1 -39.72 -28.50 -35.53
CA MET A 1 -39.64 -27.88 -34.18
C MET A 1 -38.41 -28.33 -33.37
N LYS A 2 -37.25 -28.60 -34.00
CA LYS A 2 -35.98 -28.90 -33.30
C LYS A 2 -34.87 -27.88 -33.58
N LYS A 3 -35.05 -26.99 -34.57
CA LYS A 3 -34.08 -25.96 -34.97
C LYS A 3 -34.29 -24.60 -34.27
N LEU A 4 -35.44 -24.39 -33.61
CA LEU A 4 -35.72 -23.16 -32.86
C LEU A 4 -35.25 -23.20 -31.39
N ILE A 5 -34.95 -24.38 -30.85
CA ILE A 5 -34.53 -24.54 -29.44
C ILE A 5 -33.01 -24.32 -29.29
N ILE A 6 -32.24 -24.50 -30.37
CA ILE A 6 -30.77 -24.34 -30.35
C ILE A 6 -30.37 -22.85 -30.41
N LEU A 7 -31.24 -21.98 -30.91
CA LEU A 7 -30.96 -20.53 -31.00
C LEU A 7 -31.16 -19.81 -29.66
N THR A 8 -32.01 -20.33 -28.77
CA THR A 8 -32.24 -19.76 -27.43
C THR A 8 -31.15 -20.11 -26.43
N THR A 9 -30.39 -21.20 -26.63
CA THR A 9 -29.29 -21.59 -25.72
C THR A 9 -28.01 -20.79 -25.97
N ILE A 10 -27.82 -20.23 -27.16
CA ILE A 10 -26.64 -19.42 -27.52
C ILE A 10 -26.81 -17.95 -27.06
N LEU A 11 -28.03 -17.51 -26.74
CA LEU A 11 -28.31 -16.17 -26.24
C LEU A 11 -28.05 -15.99 -24.73
N CYS A 12 -27.97 -17.09 -23.96
CA CYS A 12 -27.66 -17.02 -22.52
C CYS A 12 -26.16 -16.98 -22.20
N MET A 13 -25.27 -17.22 -23.17
CA MET A 13 -23.81 -17.22 -22.94
C MET A 13 -23.17 -15.83 -23.06
N VAL A 14 -23.97 -14.79 -23.34
CA VAL A 14 -23.49 -13.39 -23.43
C VAL A 14 -23.74 -12.61 -22.13
N PHE A 15 -24.43 -13.20 -21.15
CA PHE A 15 -24.38 -12.78 -19.74
C PHE A 15 -23.21 -13.45 -19.02
N PHE A 16 -22.06 -13.55 -19.70
CA PHE A 16 -20.80 -13.66 -19.00
C PHE A 16 -20.62 -12.33 -18.28
N GLU A 17 -21.04 -12.30 -17.02
CA GLU A 17 -20.84 -11.17 -16.13
C GLU A 17 -19.38 -10.74 -16.29
N MET A 18 -19.23 -9.52 -16.82
CA MET A 18 -18.06 -8.71 -16.57
C MET A 18 -17.87 -8.72 -15.05
N PHE A 19 -17.02 -9.62 -14.57
CA PHE A 19 -16.20 -9.32 -13.42
C PHE A 19 -15.35 -8.13 -13.86
N ALA A 20 -15.94 -6.95 -13.69
CA ALA A 20 -15.25 -5.69 -13.67
C ALA A 20 -14.16 -5.87 -12.62
N HIS A 21 -12.96 -6.20 -13.08
CA HIS A 21 -11.76 -6.11 -12.29
C HIS A 21 -11.58 -4.61 -12.05
N GLY A 22 -12.19 -4.12 -10.97
CA GLY A 22 -11.88 -2.81 -10.43
C GLY A 22 -10.38 -2.74 -10.32
N GLN A 23 -9.78 -1.88 -11.14
CA GLN A 23 -8.34 -1.69 -11.18
C GLN A 23 -7.85 -1.52 -9.75
N HIS A 24 -6.89 -2.35 -9.36
CA HIS A 24 -6.01 -2.05 -8.24
C HIS A 24 -5.30 -0.74 -8.60
N GLU A 25 -5.94 0.38 -8.28
CA GLU A 25 -5.30 1.68 -8.23
C GLU A 25 -4.23 1.56 -7.15
N LYS A 26 -2.98 1.49 -7.59
CA LYS A 26 -1.82 1.39 -6.70
C LYS A 26 -1.89 2.56 -5.71
N GLY A 27 -2.31 2.28 -4.47
CA GLY A 27 -2.36 3.26 -3.40
C GLY A 27 -3.75 3.62 -2.85
N THR A 28 -4.83 2.98 -3.31
CA THR A 28 -6.18 3.13 -2.73
C THR A 28 -6.76 1.79 -2.25
N LEU A 29 -7.71 1.83 -1.31
CA LEU A 29 -8.44 0.68 -0.81
C LEU A 29 -9.93 0.97 -0.75
N THR A 30 -10.72 0.14 -1.42
CA THR A 30 -12.18 0.22 -1.39
C THR A 30 -12.74 -0.69 -0.30
N LEU A 31 -13.56 -0.14 0.59
CA LEU A 31 -14.19 -0.85 1.70
C LEU A 31 -15.70 -0.62 1.71
N GLN A 32 -16.45 -1.65 2.14
CA GLN A 32 -17.87 -1.51 2.47
C GLN A 32 -18.03 -1.36 3.97
N THR A 33 -18.56 -0.23 4.39
CA THR A 33 -18.62 0.15 5.81
C THR A 33 -20.01 0.63 6.18
N GLU A 34 -20.41 0.35 7.42
CA GLU A 34 -21.67 0.80 7.99
C GLU A 34 -21.41 1.83 9.09
N GLY A 35 -22.16 2.92 9.08
CA GLY A 35 -22.18 3.94 10.11
C GLY A 35 -23.58 4.11 10.67
N SER A 36 -23.68 4.33 11.98
CA SER A 36 -24.95 4.52 12.68
C SER A 36 -24.86 5.72 13.62
N ALA A 37 -25.93 6.50 13.72
CA ALA A 37 -26.02 7.62 14.66
C ALA A 37 -27.44 7.83 15.19
N PRO A 38 -27.61 8.23 16.47
CA PRO A 38 -28.92 8.40 17.08
C PRO A 38 -29.64 9.65 16.56
N ILE A 39 -30.96 9.52 16.37
CA ILE A 39 -31.85 10.62 15.99
C ILE A 39 -32.24 11.37 17.25
N LYS A 40 -31.64 12.54 17.46
CA LYS A 40 -31.88 13.36 18.65
C LYS A 40 -32.96 14.39 18.36
N ARG A 41 -34.00 14.45 19.20
CA ARG A 41 -35.11 15.43 19.09
C ARG A 41 -35.79 15.45 17.71
N GLY A 42 -35.81 14.31 17.02
CA GLY A 42 -36.37 14.20 15.67
C GLY A 42 -35.48 14.77 14.56
N ASP A 43 -34.26 15.23 14.86
CA ASP A 43 -33.33 15.75 13.87
C ASP A 43 -32.67 14.61 13.09
N VAL A 44 -33.33 14.22 12.00
CA VAL A 44 -32.88 13.17 11.09
C VAL A 44 -31.69 13.64 10.25
N ALA A 45 -31.63 14.92 9.90
CA ALA A 45 -30.56 15.46 9.05
C ALA A 45 -29.21 15.38 9.77
N ALA A 46 -29.16 15.82 11.03
CA ALA A 46 -27.96 15.70 11.85
C ALA A 46 -27.56 14.23 12.09
N ALA A 47 -28.55 13.34 12.29
CA ALA A 47 -28.29 11.91 12.46
C ALA A 47 -27.72 11.28 11.18
N ARG A 48 -28.23 11.65 10.00
CA ARG A 48 -27.71 11.20 8.72
C ARG A 48 -26.26 11.63 8.50
N GLU A 49 -25.96 12.90 8.72
CA GLU A 49 -24.60 13.42 8.58
C GLU A 49 -23.62 12.72 9.55
N ALA A 50 -24.04 12.53 10.80
CA ALA A 50 -23.27 11.78 11.78
C ALA A 50 -23.08 10.31 11.41
N ALA A 51 -24.09 9.65 10.84
CA ALA A 51 -23.99 8.27 10.37
C ALA A 51 -23.01 8.13 9.19
N ILE A 52 -23.01 9.08 8.25
CA ILE A 52 -22.01 9.15 7.17
C ILE A 52 -20.61 9.30 7.77
N LYS A 53 -20.40 10.27 8.67
CA LYS A 53 -19.10 10.47 9.33
C LYS A 53 -18.63 9.21 10.05
N ASN A 54 -19.53 8.49 10.72
CA ASN A 54 -19.21 7.24 11.41
C ASN A 54 -18.80 6.13 10.41
N ALA A 55 -19.46 6.03 9.26
CA ALA A 55 -19.08 5.07 8.22
C ALA A 55 -17.67 5.35 7.66
N LEU A 56 -17.34 6.63 7.44
CA LEU A 56 -16.00 7.03 6.96
C LEU A 56 -14.91 6.73 8.00
N LYS A 57 -15.19 7.00 9.29
CA LYS A 57 -14.28 6.63 10.39
C LYS A 57 -14.05 5.13 10.44
N GLU A 58 -15.11 4.34 10.28
CA GLU A 58 -15.00 2.88 10.25
C GLU A 58 -14.11 2.39 9.10
N ALA A 59 -14.22 3.01 7.91
CA ALA A 59 -13.35 2.71 6.78
C ALA A 59 -11.87 2.94 7.09
N ILE A 60 -11.55 4.08 7.71
CA ILE A 60 -10.18 4.42 8.12
C ILE A 60 -9.65 3.42 9.15
N LEU A 61 -10.49 2.99 10.11
CA LEU A 61 -10.10 2.00 11.11
C LEU A 61 -9.82 0.64 10.49
N GLN A 62 -10.69 0.16 9.60
CA GLN A 62 -10.47 -1.11 8.90
C GLN A 62 -9.23 -1.07 8.00
N ALA A 63 -9.02 0.04 7.29
CA ALA A 63 -7.80 0.23 6.50
C ALA A 63 -6.53 0.24 7.37
N THR A 64 -6.59 0.88 8.53
CA THR A 64 -5.47 0.94 9.49
C THR A 64 -5.18 -0.42 10.10
N SER A 65 -6.22 -1.14 10.53
CA SER A 65 -6.12 -2.53 11.01
C SER A 65 -5.46 -3.43 9.97
N LYS A 66 -5.85 -3.30 8.69
CA LYS A 66 -5.24 -4.04 7.58
C LYS A 66 -3.77 -3.65 7.33
N LEU A 67 -3.40 -2.39 7.51
CA LEU A 67 -2.02 -1.93 7.32
C LEU A 67 -1.07 -2.38 8.44
N LEU A 68 -1.59 -2.52 9.66
CA LEU A 68 -0.82 -2.90 10.84
C LEU A 68 -0.79 -4.41 11.06
N GLU A 69 -1.68 -5.16 10.40
CA GLU A 69 -1.92 -6.58 10.66
C GLU A 69 -2.32 -6.88 12.13
N THR A 70 -2.69 -5.84 12.89
CA THR A 70 -3.11 -5.92 14.29
C THR A 70 -4.63 -5.75 14.41
N PRO A 71 -5.32 -6.54 15.26
CA PRO A 71 -6.72 -6.34 15.55
C PRO A 71 -7.01 -4.92 16.09
N ALA A 72 -8.15 -4.34 15.69
CA ALA A 72 -8.58 -2.98 16.08
C ALA A 72 -8.86 -2.78 17.60
N GLN A 73 -8.59 -3.79 18.42
CA GLN A 73 -8.87 -3.85 19.86
C GLN A 73 -7.60 -3.82 20.72
N ASP A 74 -6.41 -3.83 20.10
CA ASP A 74 -5.13 -3.74 20.80
C ASP A 74 -4.96 -2.36 21.50
N GLU A 75 -4.30 -2.32 22.66
CA GLU A 75 -4.05 -1.07 23.38
C GLU A 75 -3.24 -0.06 22.56
N ASN A 76 -2.29 -0.53 21.75
CA ASN A 76 -1.53 0.32 20.83
C ASN A 76 -2.42 0.90 19.72
N PHE A 77 -3.48 0.19 19.34
CA PHE A 77 -4.46 0.64 18.35
C PHE A 77 -5.35 1.79 18.88
N GLN A 78 -5.56 1.88 20.19
CA GLN A 78 -6.36 2.97 20.78
C GLN A 78 -5.67 4.33 20.64
N LEU A 79 -4.35 4.38 20.78
CA LEU A 79 -3.56 5.60 20.58
C LEU A 79 -3.57 6.03 19.11
N ILE A 80 -3.57 5.07 18.18
CA ILE A 80 -3.66 5.32 16.74
C ILE A 80 -5.02 5.92 16.38
N LYS A 81 -6.08 5.33 16.93
CA LYS A 81 -7.47 5.71 16.70
C LYS A 81 -7.75 7.19 17.01
N SER A 82 -7.18 7.73 18.09
CA SER A 82 -7.41 9.14 18.44
C SER A 82 -6.80 10.10 17.43
N VAL A 83 -5.65 9.76 16.83
CA VAL A 83 -4.91 10.63 15.93
C VAL A 83 -5.46 10.56 14.49
N ILE A 84 -5.72 9.36 13.97
CA ILE A 84 -6.19 9.21 12.58
C ILE A 84 -7.65 9.64 12.37
N LEU A 85 -8.45 9.69 13.45
CA LEU A 85 -9.87 10.06 13.36
C LEU A 85 -10.14 11.55 13.60
N ASP A 86 -9.11 12.35 13.86
CA ASP A 86 -9.22 13.81 14.03
C ASP A 86 -9.54 14.49 12.68
N GLU A 87 -8.86 14.06 11.62
CA GLU A 87 -9.03 14.55 10.24
C GLU A 87 -9.41 13.41 9.28
N PRO A 88 -10.64 12.86 9.34
CA PRO A 88 -11.01 11.71 8.52
C PRO A 88 -10.97 12.02 7.02
N ASP A 89 -11.32 13.24 6.62
CA ASP A 89 -11.38 13.65 5.21
C ASP A 89 -10.03 13.57 4.51
N LYS A 90 -8.92 13.69 5.25
CA LYS A 90 -7.55 13.58 4.73
C LYS A 90 -7.26 12.22 4.09
N TYR A 91 -7.88 11.16 4.60
CA TYR A 91 -7.62 9.79 4.17
C TYR A 91 -8.71 9.25 3.25
N ILE A 92 -9.76 10.00 2.97
CA ILE A 92 -10.89 9.61 2.13
C ILE A 92 -10.73 10.26 0.76
N PHE A 93 -10.61 9.45 -0.28
CA PHE A 93 -10.55 9.96 -1.65
C PHE A 93 -11.96 10.31 -2.15
N TYR A 94 -12.88 9.36 -2.04
CA TYR A 94 -14.32 9.58 -2.23
C TYR A 94 -15.12 8.45 -1.56
N TYR A 95 -16.44 8.63 -1.48
CA TYR A 95 -17.35 7.58 -1.05
C TYR A 95 -18.67 7.64 -1.84
N THR A 96 -19.36 6.51 -1.93
CA THR A 96 -20.72 6.42 -2.47
C THR A 96 -21.64 5.77 -1.45
N ILE A 97 -22.82 6.34 -1.27
CA ILE A 97 -23.83 5.78 -0.37
C ILE A 97 -24.54 4.65 -1.11
N ALA A 98 -24.42 3.44 -0.59
CA ALA A 98 -25.08 2.25 -1.13
C ALA A 98 -26.49 2.07 -0.56
N HIS A 99 -26.68 2.42 0.72
CA HIS A 99 -27.96 2.25 1.40
C HIS A 99 -28.09 3.22 2.59
N GLU A 100 -29.30 3.73 2.81
CA GLU A 100 -29.65 4.53 3.97
C GLU A 100 -30.94 3.98 4.59
N SER A 101 -31.01 3.93 5.92
CA SER A 101 -32.20 3.47 6.62
C SER A 101 -32.41 4.22 7.92
N ARG A 102 -33.66 4.62 8.14
CA ARG A 102 -34.12 5.11 9.43
C ARG A 102 -34.65 3.93 10.24
N GLN A 103 -33.95 3.59 11.31
CA GLN A 103 -34.44 2.70 12.35
C GLN A 103 -34.91 3.52 13.55
N GLN A 104 -35.83 2.98 14.37
CA GLN A 104 -36.58 3.69 15.42
C GLN A 104 -35.83 4.84 16.11
N GLN A 105 -34.61 4.58 16.60
CA GLN A 105 -33.78 5.55 17.31
C GLN A 105 -32.50 5.95 16.57
N ASN A 106 -32.15 5.29 15.46
CA ASN A 106 -30.87 5.45 14.77
C ASN A 106 -31.04 5.62 13.26
N PHE A 107 -30.20 6.45 12.67
CA PHE A 107 -30.01 6.50 11.22
C PHE A 107 -28.79 5.67 10.85
N ILE A 108 -28.93 4.77 9.87
CA ILE A 108 -27.89 3.84 9.42
C ILE A 108 -27.56 4.14 7.96
N VAL A 109 -26.27 4.17 7.66
CA VAL A 109 -25.70 4.40 6.32
C VAL A 109 -24.73 3.27 6.00
N ARG A 110 -24.87 2.66 4.83
CA ARG A 110 -23.84 1.79 4.24
C ARG A 110 -23.21 2.51 3.06
N ALA A 111 -21.90 2.59 3.06
CA ALA A 111 -21.13 3.28 2.04
C ALA A 111 -20.04 2.37 1.46
N ASN A 112 -19.76 2.55 0.17
CA ASN A 112 -18.50 2.13 -0.42
C ASN A 112 -17.53 3.30 -0.27
N VAL A 113 -16.44 3.10 0.44
CA VAL A 113 -15.49 4.15 0.78
C VAL A 113 -14.14 3.82 0.14
N VAL A 114 -13.56 4.79 -0.56
CA VAL A 114 -12.22 4.68 -1.15
C VAL A 114 -11.23 5.44 -0.28
N VAL A 115 -10.35 4.68 0.37
CA VAL A 115 -9.33 5.20 1.30
C VAL A 115 -8.01 5.38 0.57
N ALA A 116 -7.37 6.53 0.74
CA ALA A 116 -6.03 6.83 0.22
C ALA A 116 -4.95 6.15 1.08
N LEU A 117 -4.67 4.87 0.81
CA LEU A 117 -3.73 4.06 1.60
C LEU A 117 -2.33 4.67 1.68
N LEU A 118 -1.83 5.33 0.62
CA LEU A 118 -0.50 5.94 0.66
C LEU A 118 -0.41 7.09 1.67
N ALA A 119 -1.44 7.93 1.75
CA ALA A 119 -1.49 9.03 2.71
C ALA A 119 -1.56 8.49 4.14
N LEU A 120 -2.46 7.52 4.37
CA LEU A 120 -2.63 6.87 5.67
C LEU A 120 -1.35 6.16 6.13
N LYS A 121 -0.72 5.37 5.25
CA LYS A 121 0.55 4.66 5.51
C LYS A 121 1.68 5.64 5.83
N ASN A 122 1.80 6.73 5.09
CA ASN A 122 2.85 7.72 5.32
C ASN A 122 2.72 8.43 6.67
N ASP A 123 1.50 8.77 7.08
CA ASP A 123 1.30 9.43 8.37
C ASP A 123 1.45 8.45 9.54
N LEU A 124 0.94 7.21 9.42
CA LEU A 124 1.20 6.16 10.41
C LEU A 124 2.70 5.90 10.60
N ARG A 125 3.51 5.99 9.53
CA ARG A 125 4.97 5.91 9.60
C ARG A 125 5.60 7.13 10.28
N LYS A 126 5.18 8.35 9.93
CA LYS A 126 5.66 9.58 10.59
C LYS A 126 5.36 9.60 12.09
N MET A 127 4.26 8.98 12.49
CA MET A 127 3.84 8.86 13.88
C MET A 127 4.50 7.67 14.63
N GLY A 128 5.29 6.85 13.93
CA GLY A 128 5.97 5.69 14.52
C GLY A 128 5.07 4.47 14.77
N PHE A 129 3.83 4.49 14.29
CA PHE A 129 2.89 3.36 14.43
C PHE A 129 3.17 2.24 13.45
N LEU A 130 3.56 2.61 12.23
CA LEU A 130 4.22 1.69 11.32
C LEU A 130 5.71 1.80 11.61
N HIS A 131 6.21 0.82 12.37
CA HIS A 131 7.60 0.44 12.21
C HIS A 131 7.74 0.06 10.74
N ASN A 132 8.84 0.48 10.10
CA ASN A 132 9.16 -0.08 8.78
C ASN A 132 8.95 -1.59 8.86
N GLN A 133 8.45 -2.23 7.81
CA GLN A 133 8.78 -3.63 7.62
C GLN A 133 10.32 -3.69 7.57
N GLN A 134 10.88 -3.86 8.75
CA GLN A 134 12.26 -3.99 9.14
C GLN A 134 12.19 -5.25 10.00
N PHE A 135 12.77 -6.31 9.48
CA PHE A 135 12.89 -7.62 10.10
C PHE A 135 11.62 -8.48 10.10
N GLU A 136 11.13 -8.83 8.91
CA GLU A 136 10.79 -10.24 8.71
C GLU A 136 11.88 -10.86 7.84
N GLU A 137 12.28 -12.09 8.14
CA GLU A 137 13.37 -12.87 7.52
C GLU A 137 13.11 -13.23 6.04
N ASN A 138 12.36 -12.42 5.31
CA ASN A 138 12.12 -12.59 3.90
C ASN A 138 13.33 -12.06 3.13
N GLU A 139 14.15 -12.98 2.62
CA GLU A 139 15.23 -12.66 1.69
C GLU A 139 14.63 -12.11 0.40
N ILE A 140 14.89 -10.83 0.12
CA ILE A 140 14.46 -10.20 -1.12
C ILE A 140 15.65 -10.10 -2.08
N LYS A 141 15.39 -10.43 -3.36
CA LYS A 141 16.37 -10.26 -4.43
C LYS A 141 16.21 -8.89 -5.06
N ILE A 142 17.28 -8.12 -5.06
CA ILE A 142 17.31 -6.79 -5.68
C ILE A 142 18.38 -6.73 -6.76
N PHE A 143 18.13 -5.94 -7.80
CA PHE A 143 19.08 -5.63 -8.86
C PHE A 143 19.57 -4.20 -8.69
N LEU A 144 20.80 -4.02 -8.20
CA LEU A 144 21.46 -2.73 -8.13
C LEU A 144 22.22 -2.49 -9.45
N ILE A 145 21.88 -1.42 -10.15
CA ILE A 145 22.57 -0.92 -11.34
C ILE A 145 23.27 0.38 -10.97
N VAL A 146 24.58 0.41 -11.08
CA VAL A 146 25.40 1.61 -10.86
C VAL A 146 25.80 2.16 -12.21
N LYS A 147 25.34 3.38 -12.52
CA LYS A 147 25.62 4.10 -13.77
C LYS A 147 26.59 5.24 -13.52
N GLY A 148 27.34 5.61 -14.56
CA GLY A 148 28.32 6.70 -14.50
C GLY A 148 29.67 6.30 -13.91
N LEU A 149 29.97 5.00 -13.78
CA LEU A 149 31.26 4.54 -13.25
C LEU A 149 32.43 4.97 -14.16
N ARG A 150 33.34 5.78 -13.62
CA ARG A 150 34.48 6.34 -14.37
C ARG A 150 35.76 5.53 -14.19
N SER A 151 35.81 4.69 -13.17
CA SER A 151 37.00 3.91 -12.84
C SER A 151 36.67 2.57 -12.17
N TYR A 152 37.62 1.65 -12.25
CA TYR A 152 37.55 0.40 -11.48
C TYR A 152 37.59 0.64 -9.96
N SER A 153 38.22 1.74 -9.51
CA SER A 153 38.28 2.10 -8.09
C SER A 153 36.88 2.36 -7.51
N GLU A 154 36.02 3.07 -8.26
CA GLU A 154 34.63 3.33 -7.86
C GLU A 154 33.82 2.02 -7.75
N TYR A 155 33.99 1.10 -8.71
CA TYR A 155 33.41 -0.24 -8.64
C TYR A 155 33.91 -1.01 -7.40
N SER A 156 35.22 -0.98 -7.14
CA SER A 156 35.83 -1.69 -6.01
C SER A 156 35.34 -1.13 -4.67
N GLN A 157 35.18 0.18 -4.56
CA GLN A 157 34.63 0.84 -3.36
C GLN A 157 33.17 0.42 -3.13
N MET A 158 32.34 0.42 -4.18
CA MET A 158 30.96 -0.06 -4.11
C MET A 158 30.89 -1.51 -3.61
N LYS A 159 31.66 -2.40 -4.23
CA LYS A 159 31.71 -3.81 -3.83
C LYS A 159 32.13 -3.97 -2.37
N LYS A 160 33.14 -3.24 -1.91
CA LYS A 160 33.61 -3.27 -0.51
C LYS A 160 32.55 -2.76 0.46
N PHE A 161 31.81 -1.72 0.08
CA PHE A 161 30.73 -1.18 0.90
C PHE A 161 29.63 -2.23 1.11
N LEU A 162 29.12 -2.81 0.02
CA LEU A 162 28.09 -3.85 0.07
C LEU A 162 28.54 -5.05 0.92
N GLN A 163 29.81 -5.45 0.81
CA GLN A 163 30.38 -6.55 1.61
C GLN A 163 30.54 -6.23 3.11
N LYS A 164 30.64 -4.95 3.47
CA LYS A 164 30.75 -4.48 4.86
C LYS A 164 29.39 -4.42 5.55
N SER A 165 28.32 -4.16 4.79
CA SER A 165 26.93 -4.06 5.28
C SER A 165 26.29 -5.44 5.52
N LYS A 166 26.98 -6.32 6.26
CA LYS A 166 26.58 -7.73 6.45
C LYS A 166 25.25 -7.92 7.18
N ASP A 167 24.82 -6.92 7.95
CA ASP A 167 23.54 -6.93 8.65
C ASP A 167 22.35 -6.71 7.70
N LEU A 168 22.62 -6.24 6.48
CA LEU A 168 21.64 -5.96 5.43
C LEU A 168 21.82 -6.87 4.21
N VAL A 169 23.07 -7.12 3.82
CA VAL A 169 23.44 -7.81 2.59
C VAL A 169 23.94 -9.20 2.93
N LYS A 170 23.14 -10.23 2.62
CA LYS A 170 23.51 -11.64 2.83
C LYS A 170 24.49 -12.12 1.77
N ASN A 171 24.10 -11.98 0.51
CA ASN A 171 24.91 -12.39 -0.64
C ASN A 171 24.94 -11.29 -1.70
N ILE A 172 26.06 -11.24 -2.43
CA ILE A 172 26.27 -10.32 -3.55
C ILE A 172 26.77 -11.13 -4.72
N TYR A 173 26.00 -11.10 -5.81
CA TYR A 173 26.36 -11.72 -7.07
C TYR A 173 26.69 -10.60 -8.06
N PRO A 174 27.96 -10.49 -8.52
CA PRO A 174 28.28 -9.52 -9.55
C PRO A 174 27.56 -9.89 -10.84
N GLY A 175 26.87 -8.92 -11.42
CA GLY A 175 26.15 -9.04 -12.68
C GLY A 175 26.97 -8.53 -13.87
N ARG A 176 26.31 -7.81 -14.76
CA ARG A 176 26.90 -7.25 -15.99
C ARG A 176 27.85 -6.11 -15.64
N PHE A 177 29.03 -6.11 -16.26
CA PHE A 177 29.97 -4.99 -16.23
C PHE A 177 30.20 -4.50 -17.66
N GLN A 178 29.74 -3.29 -17.95
CA GLN A 178 29.86 -2.64 -19.26
C GLN A 178 30.35 -1.20 -19.11
N TRP A 179 30.55 -0.50 -20.24
CA TRP A 179 31.06 0.87 -20.19
C TRP A 179 30.14 1.76 -19.33
N GLN A 180 30.72 2.32 -18.26
CA GLN A 180 30.05 3.18 -17.27
C GLN A 180 28.92 2.53 -16.46
N GLU A 181 28.73 1.21 -16.54
CA GLU A 181 27.64 0.54 -15.82
C GLU A 181 28.10 -0.79 -15.21
N ALA A 182 27.76 -0.99 -13.94
CA ALA A 182 27.91 -2.27 -13.26
C ALA A 182 26.60 -2.67 -12.60
N SER A 183 26.21 -3.94 -12.72
CA SER A 183 25.07 -4.48 -11.98
C SER A 183 25.50 -5.48 -10.91
N PHE A 184 24.70 -5.55 -9.84
CA PHE A 184 24.81 -6.50 -8.75
C PHE A 184 23.43 -7.07 -8.46
N GLU A 185 23.31 -8.39 -8.42
CA GLU A 185 22.17 -9.05 -7.80
C GLU A 185 22.52 -9.23 -6.32
N ILE A 186 21.65 -8.75 -5.44
CA ILE A 186 21.89 -8.71 -4.00
C ILE A 186 20.75 -9.44 -3.32
N GLU A 187 21.11 -10.40 -2.47
CA GLU A 187 20.18 -11.00 -1.53
C GLU A 187 20.18 -10.16 -0.26
N LEU A 188 19.11 -9.40 -0.09
CA LEU A 188 18.95 -8.47 1.00
C LEU A 188 18.15 -9.10 2.13
N SER A 189 18.66 -8.95 3.34
CA SER A 189 17.88 -9.12 4.56
C SER A 189 17.26 -7.80 4.93
N GLY A 190 15.96 -7.67 4.72
CA GLY A 190 15.21 -6.47 5.10
C GLY A 190 14.87 -5.56 3.92
N ASN A 191 15.02 -4.24 4.11
CA ASN A 191 14.36 -3.24 3.27
C ASN A 191 15.30 -2.58 2.25
N ALA A 192 14.91 -2.61 0.96
CA ALA A 192 15.66 -1.99 -0.13
C ALA A 192 15.87 -0.48 0.03
N GLN A 193 14.93 0.24 0.66
CA GLN A 193 15.05 1.67 0.96
C GLN A 193 16.19 1.94 1.96
N TYR A 194 16.38 1.08 2.95
CA TYR A 194 17.45 1.29 3.93
C TYR A 194 18.83 1.10 3.29
N LEU A 195 18.97 0.10 2.41
CA LEU A 195 20.18 -0.02 1.59
C LEU A 195 20.35 1.21 0.68
N ALA A 196 19.25 1.79 0.17
CA ALA A 196 19.30 3.00 -0.64
C ALA A 196 19.89 4.17 0.17
N ASP A 197 19.32 4.45 1.33
CA ASP A 197 19.75 5.54 2.20
C ASP A 197 21.23 5.38 2.60
N GLU A 198 21.65 4.15 2.90
CA GLU A 198 23.05 3.79 3.22
C GLU A 198 24.01 4.03 2.04
N LEU A 199 23.58 3.74 0.81
CA LEU A 199 24.35 3.99 -0.40
C LEU A 199 24.46 5.49 -0.72
N GLU A 200 23.39 6.26 -0.54
CA GLU A 200 23.42 7.72 -0.76
C GLU A 200 24.38 8.38 0.24
N GLN A 201 24.31 8.01 1.52
CA GLN A 201 25.11 8.61 2.59
C GLN A 201 26.60 8.25 2.51
N ASN A 202 26.94 6.99 2.19
CA ASN A 202 28.32 6.51 2.28
C ASN A 202 29.04 6.37 0.94
N VAL A 203 28.30 6.25 -0.18
CA VAL A 203 28.87 6.03 -1.51
C VAL A 203 28.69 7.24 -2.43
N GLY A 204 27.80 8.17 -2.06
CA GLY A 204 27.59 9.43 -2.78
C GLY A 204 27.08 9.21 -4.20
N CYS A 205 25.95 8.53 -4.33
CA CYS A 205 25.20 8.47 -5.58
C CYS A 205 23.74 8.86 -5.35
N VAL A 206 23.08 9.31 -6.41
CA VAL A 206 21.64 9.59 -6.40
C VAL A 206 20.91 8.30 -6.75
N LEU A 207 20.00 7.85 -5.88
CA LEU A 207 19.31 6.58 -6.06
C LEU A 207 17.90 6.75 -6.61
N GLU A 208 17.59 5.94 -7.62
CA GLU A 208 16.24 5.77 -8.16
C GLU A 208 15.80 4.33 -7.96
N ILE A 209 14.71 4.11 -7.22
CA ILE A 209 14.15 2.76 -7.01
C ILE A 209 13.00 2.54 -7.98
N ARG A 210 13.05 1.43 -8.71
CA ARG A 210 12.01 0.96 -9.63
C ARG A 210 11.54 -0.42 -9.21
N GLN A 211 10.26 -0.70 -9.47
CA GLN A 211 9.67 -2.01 -9.25
C GLN A 211 9.05 -2.49 -10.57
N PRO A 212 9.90 -2.98 -11.51
CA PRO A 212 9.44 -3.38 -12.84
C PRO A 212 8.49 -4.59 -12.81
N GLU A 213 8.59 -5.43 -11.77
CA GLU A 213 7.78 -6.63 -11.59
C GLU A 213 7.39 -6.79 -10.11
N TYR A 214 6.38 -7.61 -9.81
CA TYR A 214 5.87 -7.77 -8.44
C TYR A 214 6.96 -8.23 -7.46
N ASP A 215 7.91 -9.04 -7.94
CA ASP A 215 8.97 -9.69 -7.17
C ASP A 215 10.38 -9.12 -7.43
N LYS A 216 10.50 -8.06 -8.25
CA LYS A 216 11.80 -7.48 -8.62
C LYS A 216 11.89 -6.02 -8.22
N VAL A 217 12.90 -5.71 -7.41
CA VAL A 217 13.28 -4.33 -7.09
C VAL A 217 14.57 -4.01 -7.83
N GLU A 218 14.55 -2.93 -8.59
CA GLU A 218 15.70 -2.40 -9.31
C GLU A 218 16.10 -1.07 -8.65
N MET A 219 17.39 -0.93 -8.33
CA MET A 219 17.95 0.29 -7.77
C MET A 219 18.96 0.85 -8.76
N ILE A 220 18.78 2.09 -9.19
CA ILE A 220 19.68 2.76 -10.12
C ILE A 220 20.45 3.84 -9.36
N CYS A 221 21.75 3.62 -9.18
CA CYS A 221 22.68 4.52 -8.50
C CYS A 221 23.42 5.34 -9.56
N TRP A 222 23.17 6.64 -9.61
CA TRP A 222 23.79 7.56 -10.56
C TRP A 222 25.01 8.26 -9.94
N LYS A 223 26.19 8.04 -10.51
CA LYS A 223 27.48 8.67 -10.16
C LYS A 223 27.79 9.93 -10.99
#